data_AF-A0A1I4L4X0-F1
#
_entry.id   AF-A0A1I4L4X0-F1
#
_cell.length_a   1.000
_cell.length_b   1.000
_cell.length_c   1.000
_cell.angle_alpha   90.00
_cell.angle_beta   90.00
_cell.angle_gamma   90.00
#
_symmetry.space_group_name_H-M   'P 1'
#
loop_
_entity.id
_entity.type
_entity.pdbx_description
1 polymer ?
#
loop_
_entity_poly.entity_id
_entity_poly.type
_entity_poly.pdbx_seq_one_letter_code
_entity_poly.pdbx_strand_id
1 'polypeptide(L)'
;MLQRHQIQISMDGKGCYYDNIFVERLWRTVKYEHLYVQAFNNLKEVRSSLTCWFDWYNQERFHQGLNNQTPDEVYYQKLSRQQAA
;
A
#
# COMPACT_ATOMS: atom_id res chain seq x y z
N MET A 1 -3.49 17.26 -16.49
CA MET A 1 -2.43 17.22 -15.45
C MET A 1 -1.58 15.95 -15.57
N LEU A 2 -2.15 14.75 -15.53
CA LEU A 2 -1.40 13.48 -15.62
C LEU A 2 -0.66 13.26 -16.95
N GLN A 3 -1.31 13.56 -18.09
CA GLN A 3 -0.68 13.47 -19.43
C GLN A 3 0.56 14.39 -19.57
N ARG A 4 0.58 15.53 -18.86
CA ARG A 4 1.71 16.46 -18.86
C ARG A 4 2.94 15.89 -18.14
N HIS A 5 2.73 14.92 -17.24
CA HIS A 5 3.79 14.18 -16.57
C HIS A 5 4.09 12.83 -17.25
N GLN A 6 3.56 12.60 -18.46
CA GLN A 6 3.73 11.34 -19.20
C GLN A 6 3.30 10.10 -18.40
N ILE A 7 2.36 10.27 -17.45
CA ILE A 7 1.80 9.16 -16.69
C ILE A 7 0.77 8.46 -17.58
N GLN A 8 1.05 7.20 -17.93
CA GLN A 8 0.11 6.38 -18.67
C GLN A 8 -1.07 6.00 -17.76
N ILE A 9 -2.26 6.47 -18.11
CA ILE A 9 -3.49 6.07 -17.43
C ILE A 9 -3.87 4.70 -17.97
N SER A 10 -3.57 3.65 -17.20
CA SER A 10 -4.13 2.32 -17.40
C SER A 10 -5.54 2.32 -16.81
N MET A 11 -6.56 2.24 -17.67
CA MET A 11 -7.89 1.86 -17.23
C MET A 11 -8.10 0.41 -17.62
N ASP A 12 -8.10 -0.46 -16.62
CA ASP A 12 -8.52 -1.83 -16.81
C ASP A 12 -10.00 -1.86 -17.20
N GLY A 13 -10.31 -2.56 -18.29
CA GLY A 13 -11.68 -2.72 -18.77
C GLY A 13 -12.56 -3.45 -17.74
N LYS A 14 -13.88 -3.31 -17.88
CA LYS A 14 -14.87 -4.00 -17.04
C LYS A 14 -14.56 -5.51 -17.02
N GLY A 15 -14.04 -6.03 -15.91
CA GLY A 15 -13.67 -7.45 -15.75
C GLY A 15 -12.17 -7.75 -15.56
N CYS A 16 -11.27 -6.77 -15.67
CA CYS A 16 -9.89 -6.93 -15.20
C CYS A 16 -9.80 -6.48 -13.73
N TYR A 17 -9.84 -7.45 -12.82
CA TYR A 17 -9.96 -7.23 -11.37
C TYR A 17 -8.65 -7.47 -10.62
N TYR A 18 -7.60 -7.95 -11.31
CA TYR A 18 -6.36 -8.41 -10.68
C TYR A 18 -5.68 -7.32 -9.84
N ASP A 19 -5.60 -6.10 -10.35
CA ASP A 19 -5.04 -4.97 -9.60
C ASP A 19 -5.90 -4.61 -8.38
N ASN A 20 -7.22 -4.73 -8.51
CA ASN A 20 -8.16 -4.42 -7.44
C ASN A 20 -8.06 -5.43 -6.28
N ILE A 21 -7.75 -6.72 -6.53
CA ILE A 21 -7.60 -7.73 -5.47
C ILE A 21 -6.57 -7.30 -4.42
N PHE A 22 -5.43 -6.75 -4.86
CA PHE A 22 -4.35 -6.36 -3.95
C PHE A 22 -4.78 -5.18 -3.08
N VAL A 23 -5.39 -4.17 -3.71
CA VAL A 23 -5.89 -2.96 -3.02
C VAL A 23 -6.99 -3.32 -2.03
N GLU A 24 -7.95 -4.16 -2.42
CA GLU A 24 -9.03 -4.63 -1.54
C GLU A 24 -8.50 -5.43 -0.35
N ARG A 25 -7.52 -6.30 -0.57
CA ARG A 25 -6.90 -7.08 0.50
C ARG A 25 -6.18 -6.17 1.50
N LEU A 26 -5.43 -5.19 1.02
CA LEU A 26 -4.77 -4.18 1.87
C LEU A 26 -5.80 -3.43 2.71
N TRP A 27 -6.85 -2.90 2.08
CA TRP A 27 -7.88 -2.14 2.78
C TRP A 27 -8.67 -2.99 3.78
N ARG A 28 -8.88 -4.28 3.52
CA ARG A 28 -9.43 -5.19 4.52
C ARG A 28 -8.53 -5.25 5.75
N THR A 29 -7.23 -5.48 5.58
CA THR A 29 -6.28 -5.50 6.69
C THR A 29 -6.29 -4.19 7.48
N VAL A 30 -6.20 -3.04 6.81
CA VAL A 30 -6.24 -1.71 7.46
C VAL A 30 -7.52 -1.55 8.30
N LYS A 31 -8.69 -1.91 7.73
CA LYS A 31 -9.97 -1.73 8.41
C LYS A 31 -10.05 -2.59 9.67
N TYR A 32 -9.74 -3.87 9.55
CA TYR A 32 -9.89 -4.82 10.65
C TYR A 32 -8.84 -4.66 11.74
N GLU A 33 -7.58 -4.40 11.37
CA GLU A 33 -6.49 -4.35 12.34
C GLU A 33 -6.27 -2.95 12.95
N HIS A 34 -6.75 -1.89 12.30
CA HIS A 34 -6.51 -0.51 12.75
C HIS A 34 -7.81 0.26 12.98
N LEU A 35 -8.62 0.43 11.92
CA LEU A 35 -9.75 1.36 11.98
C LEU A 35 -10.88 0.88 12.89
N TYR A 36 -11.19 -0.41 12.90
CA TYR A 36 -12.30 -0.95 13.70
C TYR A 36 -11.96 -1.16 15.17
N VAL A 37 -10.67 -1.21 15.52
CA VAL A 37 -10.22 -1.41 16.91
C VAL A 37 -10.00 -0.09 17.66
N GLN A 38 -10.06 1.04 16.97
CA GLN A 38 -9.82 2.36 17.54
C GLN A 38 -11.06 3.26 17.44
N ALA A 39 -11.20 4.16 18.42
CA ALA A 39 -12.15 5.27 18.35
C ALA A 39 -11.40 6.54 18.00
N PHE A 40 -11.94 7.30 17.03
CA PHE A 40 -11.37 8.57 16.60
C PHE A 40 -12.37 9.69 16.82
N ASN A 41 -11.89 10.85 17.25
CA ASN A 41 -12.74 12.00 17.54
C ASN A 41 -12.96 12.87 16.29
N ASN A 42 -12.04 12.81 15.33
CA ASN A 42 -12.10 13.61 14.11
C ASN A 42 -11.25 13.01 12.98
N LEU A 43 -11.45 13.50 11.76
CA LEU A 43 -10.74 13.02 10.57
C LEU A 43 -9.23 13.33 10.57
N LYS A 44 -8.78 14.37 11.28
CA LYS A 44 -7.34 14.69 11.38
C LYS A 44 -6.60 13.59 12.16
N GLU A 45 -7.23 13.09 13.20
CA GLU A 45 -6.74 11.96 13.99
C GLU A 45 -6.66 10.69 13.14
N VAL A 46 -7.74 10.34 12.42
CA VAL A 46 -7.76 9.19 11.50
C VAL A 46 -6.62 9.26 10.48
N ARG A 47 -6.42 10.43 9.86
CA ARG A 47 -5.34 10.62 8.87
C ARG A 47 -3.96 10.41 9.47
N SER A 48 -3.70 11.00 10.64
CA SER A 48 -2.41 10.87 11.32
C SER A 48 -2.14 9.44 11.76
N SER A 49 -3.17 8.77 12.28
CA SER A 49 -3.13 7.36 12.69
C SER A 49 -2.86 6.44 11.51
N LEU A 50 -3.55 6.64 10.38
CA LEU A 50 -3.33 5.88 9.16
C LEU A 50 -1.91 6.07 8.61
N THR A 51 -1.37 7.31 8.62
CA THR A 51 0.03 7.55 8.22
C THR A 51 0.99 6.70 9.04
N CYS A 52 0.88 6.77 10.37
CA CYS A 52 1.71 5.97 11.27
C CYS A 52 1.54 4.46 11.03
N TRP A 53 0.31 4.00 10.82
CA TRP A 53 0.03 2.60 10.54
C TRP A 53 0.65 2.12 9.22
N PHE A 54 0.60 2.94 8.17
CA PHE A 54 1.23 2.60 6.88
C PHE A 54 2.75 2.65 6.95
N ASP A 55 3.34 3.58 7.71
CA ASP A 55 4.79 3.61 7.95
C ASP A 55 5.24 2.30 8.61
N TRP A 56 4.56 1.88 9.68
CA TRP A 56 4.81 0.59 10.33
C TRP A 56 4.59 -0.61 9.39
N TYR A 57 3.49 -0.62 8.64
CA TYR A 57 3.17 -1.69 7.70
C TYR A 57 4.27 -1.87 6.65
N ASN A 58 4.84 -0.77 6.15
CA ASN A 58 5.84 -0.80 5.10
C ASN A 58 7.26 -1.07 5.62
N GLN A 59 7.60 -0.57 6.82
CA GLN A 59 8.97 -0.57 7.33
C GLN A 59 9.26 -1.70 8.32
N GLU A 60 8.25 -2.17 9.06
CA GLU A 60 8.46 -3.05 10.22
C GLU A 60 7.68 -4.36 10.13
N ARG A 61 6.54 -4.38 9.42
CA ARG A 61 5.74 -5.59 9.33
C ARG A 61 6.35 -6.61 8.38
N PHE A 62 6.67 -7.79 8.91
CA PHE A 62 7.08 -8.93 8.09
C PHE A 62 5.89 -9.62 7.43
N HIS A 63 6.05 -9.98 6.15
CA HIS A 63 5.03 -10.71 5.40
C HIS A 63 5.55 -12.08 4.97
N GLN A 64 4.86 -13.15 5.36
CA GLN A 64 5.20 -14.52 4.94
C GLN A 64 5.24 -14.67 3.41
N GLY A 65 4.31 -14.02 2.70
CA GLY A 65 4.29 -13.98 1.23
C GLY A 65 5.46 -13.20 0.60
N LEU A 66 6.23 -12.47 1.39
CA LEU A 66 7.44 -11.75 1.00
C LEU A 66 8.69 -12.40 1.61
N ASN A 67 8.68 -13.70 1.89
CA ASN A 67 9.79 -14.42 2.56
C ASN A 67 10.19 -13.80 3.91
N ASN A 68 9.21 -13.34 4.68
CA ASN A 68 9.42 -12.61 5.94
C ASN A 68 10.28 -11.34 5.77
N GLN A 69 10.17 -10.67 4.63
CA GLN A 69 10.69 -9.32 4.43
C GLN A 69 9.56 -8.28 4.58
N THR A 70 9.94 -7.02 4.76
CA THR A 70 9.00 -5.89 4.78
C THR A 70 8.71 -5.40 3.36
N PRO A 71 7.57 -4.72 3.12
CA PRO A 71 7.25 -4.17 1.80
C PRO A 71 8.34 -3.23 1.27
N ASP A 72 8.93 -2.39 2.13
CA ASP A 72 10.00 -1.48 1.74
C ASP A 72 11.26 -2.23 1.30
N GLU A 73 11.68 -3.26 2.04
CA GLU A 73 12.84 -4.09 1.68
C GLU A 73 12.68 -4.67 0.26
N VAL A 74 11.51 -5.23 -0.04
CA VAL A 74 11.24 -5.83 -1.36
C VAL A 74 11.17 -4.75 -2.45
N TYR A 75 10.54 -3.62 -2.18
CA TYR A 75 10.39 -2.54 -3.16
C TYR A 75 11.74 -1.91 -3.52
N TYR A 76 12.51 -1.47 -2.53
CA TYR A 76 13.80 -0.82 -2.76
C TYR A 76 14.88 -1.79 -3.27
N GLN A 77 14.80 -3.08 -2.90
CA GLN A 77 15.67 -4.10 -3.51
C GLN A 77 15.35 -4.29 -5.00
N LYS A 78 14.08 -4.26 -5.41
CA LYS A 78 13.71 -4.31 -6.84
C LYS A 78 14.15 -3.06 -7.58
N LEU A 79 13.96 -1.87 -6.99
CA LEU A 79 14.34 -0.60 -7.59
C LEU A 79 15.85 -0.53 -7.86
N SER A 80 16.67 -0.92 -6.89
CA SER A 80 18.13 -0.95 -7.07
C SER A 80 18.57 -1.91 -8.18
N ARG A 81 17.92 -3.07 -8.32
CA ARG A 81 18.18 -4.01 -9.43
C ARG A 81 17.80 -3.43 -10.79
N GLN A 82 16.71 -2.67 -10.87
CA GLN A 82 16.26 -2.02 -12.10
C GLN A 82 17.17 -0.86 -12.53
N GLN A 83 17.80 -0.18 -11.58
CA GLN A 83 18.77 0.90 -11.86
C GLN A 83 20.15 0.40 -12.28
N ALA A 84 20.48 -0.85 -11.94
CA ALA A 84 21.77 -1.48 -12.26
C ALA A 84 21.77 -2.26 -13.59
N ALA A 85 20.62 -2.39 -14.26
CA ALA A 85 20.42 -3.06 -15.54
C ALA A 85 20.23 -2.04 -16.67
#